data_AF-A0A517U2R3-F1
#
_entry.id   AF-A0A517U2R3-F1
#
_cell.length_a   1.000
_cell.length_b   1.000
_cell.length_c   1.000
_cell.angle_alpha   90.00
_cell.angle_beta   90.00
_cell.angle_gamma   90.00
#
_symmetry.space_group_name_H-M   'P 1'
#
loop_
_entity.id
_entity.type
_entity.pdbx_description
1 polymer ?
#
loop_
_entity_poly.entity_id
_entity_poly.type
_entity_poly.pdbx_seq_one_letter_code
_entity_poly.pdbx_strand_id
1 'polypeptide(L)'
;MKRLGVAAIMLAVVGASFANFAFSQSAAPATAPAKPAATKPPTSTAAAPAATPAPYHPGANAAMDAEREKVWDSPQMLRARAWVKDYCAHSAKITPAEAKEYEAELANLSPKQMKLWLLKFQHEEEMIQQQQQMFNNARQADVGQAMALHKQMKQSYADINKDETEAAQTEEGSIKQQQQFAQERSMQKTADQDAAATDMLTQPFGGYGGYGGYGYGGVHFHFH
;
A
#
# COMPACT_ATOMS: atom_id res chain seq x y z
N MET A 1 -1.29 -53.69 -16.89
CA MET A 1 -0.25 -52.77 -17.45
C MET A 1 -0.90 -51.46 -17.89
N LYS A 2 -1.12 -50.51 -16.97
CA LYS A 2 -1.60 -49.15 -17.28
C LYS A 2 -1.18 -48.21 -16.14
N ARG A 3 0.09 -47.78 -16.09
CA ARG A 3 0.57 -46.66 -15.27
C ARG A 3 1.83 -46.07 -15.90
N LEU A 4 1.62 -45.23 -16.91
CA LEU A 4 2.61 -44.31 -17.46
C LEU A 4 1.83 -43.07 -17.86
N GLY A 5 2.02 -41.97 -17.13
CA GLY A 5 1.40 -40.67 -17.45
C GLY A 5 0.70 -39.98 -16.30
N VAL A 6 1.37 -39.80 -15.16
CA VAL A 6 1.14 -38.62 -14.29
C VAL A 6 2.50 -38.21 -13.73
N ALA A 7 3.36 -37.71 -14.60
CA ALA A 7 4.54 -36.96 -14.22
C ALA A 7 4.43 -35.62 -14.95
N ALA A 8 4.63 -34.54 -14.20
CA ALA A 8 4.42 -33.15 -14.56
C ALA A 8 2.95 -32.70 -14.58
N ILE A 9 2.52 -32.09 -13.49
CA ILE A 9 1.76 -30.84 -13.39
C ILE A 9 1.38 -30.70 -11.92
N MET A 10 1.97 -29.71 -11.22
CA MET A 10 1.38 -28.94 -10.10
C MET A 10 2.50 -28.30 -9.26
N LEU A 11 3.15 -27.29 -9.83
CA LEU A 11 3.61 -26.14 -9.04
C LEU A 11 3.66 -24.89 -9.93
N ALA A 12 2.54 -24.66 -10.61
CA ALA A 12 2.14 -23.36 -11.11
C ALA A 12 0.71 -23.14 -10.61
N VAL A 13 0.40 -21.88 -10.26
CA VAL A 13 -0.85 -21.33 -9.68
C VAL A 13 -0.67 -20.90 -8.22
N VAL A 14 -0.02 -19.75 -8.06
CA VAL A 14 -0.59 -18.64 -7.28
C VAL A 14 -0.85 -17.54 -8.29
N GLY A 15 -2.13 -17.31 -8.56
CA GLY A 15 -2.60 -16.34 -9.53
C GLY A 15 -2.24 -14.93 -9.12
N ALA A 16 -1.73 -14.20 -10.10
CA ALA A 16 -1.84 -12.75 -10.16
C ALA A 16 -3.33 -12.36 -10.10
N SER A 17 -3.67 -11.53 -9.14
CA SER A 17 -4.87 -10.70 -9.19
C SER A 17 -4.48 -9.32 -8.67
N PHE A 18 -3.81 -8.56 -9.55
CA PHE A 18 -3.78 -7.12 -9.43
C PHE A 18 -4.21 -6.53 -10.76
N ALA A 19 -5.34 -5.82 -10.65
CA ALA A 19 -5.98 -4.89 -11.55
C ALA A 19 -5.21 -4.44 -12.79
N ASN A 20 -5.96 -4.44 -13.90
CA ASN A 20 -5.80 -3.54 -15.04
C ASN A 20 -5.33 -2.15 -14.60
N PHE A 21 -4.12 -1.78 -14.97
CA PHE A 21 -3.79 -0.38 -15.20
C PHE A 21 -3.28 -0.25 -16.64
N ALA A 22 -4.13 0.35 -17.47
CA ALA A 22 -3.81 0.72 -18.82
C ALA A 22 -2.71 1.77 -18.79
N PHE A 23 -1.57 1.47 -19.40
CA PHE A 23 -0.64 2.50 -19.85
C PHE A 23 -0.35 2.26 -21.33
N SER A 24 -0.65 3.29 -22.10
CA SER A 24 -0.71 3.32 -23.55
C SER A 24 0.58 2.86 -24.22
N GLN A 25 0.41 2.06 -25.27
CA GLN A 25 1.39 1.84 -26.32
C GLN A 25 1.82 3.19 -26.92
N SER A 26 3.14 3.42 -26.95
CA SER A 26 3.73 4.36 -27.90
C SER A 26 4.39 3.55 -29.02
N ALA A 27 4.10 3.96 -30.24
CA ALA A 27 4.32 3.23 -31.47
C ALA A 27 5.65 3.58 -32.15
N ALA A 28 6.20 2.56 -32.84
CA ALA A 28 6.95 2.62 -34.10
C ALA A 28 8.42 3.12 -34.09
N PRO A 29 9.24 2.82 -35.15
CA PRO A 29 8.93 2.07 -36.37
C PRO A 29 9.92 0.94 -36.72
N ALA A 30 9.49 0.19 -37.74
CA ALA A 30 10.19 -0.89 -38.41
C ALA A 30 11.38 -0.43 -39.28
N THR A 31 12.36 -1.32 -39.42
CA THR A 31 13.30 -1.36 -40.54
C THR A 31 13.51 -2.82 -40.97
N ALA A 32 12.96 -3.19 -42.12
CA ALA A 32 13.47 -4.27 -42.97
C ALA A 32 14.71 -3.73 -43.75
N PRO A 33 15.50 -4.50 -44.53
CA PRO A 33 15.30 -5.86 -45.07
C PRO A 33 16.57 -6.76 -45.12
N ALA A 34 16.44 -8.02 -45.57
CA ALA A 34 17.28 -8.69 -46.59
C ALA A 34 17.37 -10.22 -46.43
N LYS A 35 16.95 -10.95 -47.48
CA LYS A 35 17.31 -12.35 -47.78
C LYS A 35 18.68 -12.32 -48.48
N PRO A 36 19.63 -13.22 -48.17
CA PRO A 36 19.88 -14.31 -49.13
C PRO A 36 20.35 -15.65 -48.51
N ALA A 37 20.15 -16.68 -49.33
CA ALA A 37 20.99 -17.87 -49.48
C ALA A 37 21.05 -18.92 -48.37
N ALA A 38 20.59 -20.11 -48.77
CA ALA A 38 20.75 -21.37 -48.10
C ALA A 38 22.23 -21.80 -48.03
N THR A 39 22.70 -22.10 -46.84
CA THR A 39 23.85 -22.96 -46.60
C THR A 39 23.44 -24.04 -45.60
N LYS A 40 23.52 -25.29 -46.05
CA LYS A 40 23.35 -26.51 -45.24
C LYS A 40 24.19 -26.41 -43.96
N PRO A 41 23.62 -26.62 -42.77
CA PRO A 41 24.42 -27.05 -41.63
C PRO A 41 24.75 -28.56 -41.77
N PRO A 42 25.97 -28.98 -41.37
CA PRO A 42 26.41 -30.36 -41.44
C PRO A 42 25.64 -31.23 -40.44
N THR A 43 25.43 -32.48 -40.84
CA THR A 43 24.95 -33.62 -40.05
C THR A 43 25.44 -33.59 -38.61
N SER A 44 24.52 -33.27 -37.68
CA SER A 44 24.70 -33.49 -36.26
C SER A 44 24.43 -34.96 -35.95
N THR A 45 25.48 -35.62 -35.50
CA THR A 45 25.53 -36.93 -34.85
C THR A 45 24.33 -37.15 -33.93
N ALA A 46 23.70 -38.30 -34.08
CA ALA A 46 22.61 -38.79 -33.25
C ALA A 46 22.88 -38.53 -31.76
N ALA A 47 22.06 -37.68 -31.15
CA ALA A 47 22.01 -37.52 -29.71
C ALA A 47 21.53 -38.86 -29.11
N ALA A 48 22.38 -39.48 -28.31
CA ALA A 48 21.99 -40.58 -27.44
C ALA A 48 20.85 -40.11 -26.52
N PRO A 49 19.81 -40.92 -26.29
CA PRO A 49 18.72 -40.54 -25.40
C PRO A 49 19.26 -40.26 -24.00
N ALA A 50 18.86 -39.14 -23.42
CA ALA A 50 19.12 -38.80 -22.03
C ALA A 50 18.68 -39.98 -21.14
N ALA A 51 19.64 -40.64 -20.52
CA ALA A 51 19.39 -41.76 -19.62
C ALA A 51 18.49 -41.28 -18.48
N THR A 52 17.25 -41.77 -18.48
CA THR A 52 16.36 -41.65 -17.34
C THR A 52 17.08 -42.29 -16.15
N PRO A 53 17.27 -41.60 -15.01
CA PRO A 53 17.95 -42.21 -13.87
C PRO A 53 17.17 -43.45 -13.44
N ALA A 54 17.84 -44.59 -13.45
CA ALA A 54 17.24 -45.85 -13.05
C ALA A 54 16.68 -45.75 -11.63
N PRO A 55 15.53 -46.39 -11.33
CA PRO A 55 14.98 -46.46 -9.98
C PRO A 55 16.05 -46.97 -9.01
N TYR A 56 16.21 -46.28 -7.89
CA TYR A 56 17.11 -46.72 -6.85
C TYR A 56 16.53 -47.97 -6.18
N HIS A 57 17.29 -49.06 -6.18
CA HIS A 57 16.95 -50.28 -5.47
C HIS A 57 17.81 -50.38 -4.21
N PRO A 58 17.25 -50.17 -3.01
CA PRO A 58 17.98 -50.32 -1.77
C PRO A 58 18.52 -51.75 -1.64
N GLY A 59 19.78 -51.90 -1.25
CA GLY A 59 20.47 -53.20 -1.15
C GLY A 59 21.19 -53.68 -2.43
N ALA A 60 21.09 -52.94 -3.54
CA ALA A 60 21.83 -53.26 -4.76
C ALA A 60 23.31 -52.87 -4.69
N ASN A 61 23.68 -51.93 -3.81
CA ASN A 61 25.07 -51.48 -3.64
C ASN A 61 25.30 -50.89 -2.24
N ALA A 62 25.97 -51.66 -1.37
CA ALA A 62 26.20 -51.31 0.03
C ALA A 62 26.95 -49.97 0.23
N ALA A 63 27.84 -49.59 -0.70
CA ALA A 63 28.55 -48.31 -0.61
C ALA A 63 27.60 -47.12 -0.89
N MET A 64 26.70 -47.27 -1.86
CA MET A 64 25.66 -46.27 -2.14
C MET A 64 24.62 -46.20 -1.02
N ASP A 65 24.27 -47.35 -0.41
CA ASP A 65 23.38 -47.40 0.75
C ASP A 65 23.98 -46.60 1.94
N ALA A 66 25.28 -46.80 2.23
CA ALA A 66 25.97 -46.06 3.30
C ALA A 66 26.08 -44.55 3.01
N GLU A 67 26.29 -44.15 1.75
CA GLU A 67 26.25 -42.73 1.37
C GLU A 67 24.85 -42.14 1.50
N ARG A 68 23.80 -42.91 1.13
CA ARG A 68 22.41 -42.49 1.29
C ARG A 68 22.12 -42.22 2.76
N GLU A 69 22.49 -43.14 3.64
CA GLU A 69 22.24 -43.05 5.08
C GLU A 69 22.93 -41.81 5.69
N LYS A 70 24.19 -41.53 5.30
CA LYS A 70 24.88 -40.29 5.70
C LYS A 70 24.16 -39.01 5.27
N VAL A 71 23.58 -38.99 4.06
CA VAL A 71 22.80 -37.83 3.60
C VAL A 71 21.45 -37.77 4.31
N TRP A 72 20.82 -38.92 4.54
CA TRP A 72 19.52 -39.05 5.20
C TRP A 72 19.55 -38.56 6.64
N ASP A 73 20.61 -38.89 7.38
CA ASP A 73 20.84 -38.49 8.77
C ASP A 73 21.55 -37.15 8.92
N SER A 74 21.83 -36.47 7.80
CA SER A 74 22.38 -35.13 7.86
C SER A 74 21.38 -34.17 8.55
N PRO A 75 21.87 -33.17 9.31
CA PRO A 75 20.99 -32.19 9.97
C PRO A 75 20.06 -31.46 8.99
N GLN A 76 20.55 -31.22 7.77
CA GLN A 76 19.78 -30.56 6.70
C GLN A 76 18.61 -31.44 6.25
N MET A 77 18.81 -32.75 6.11
CA MET A 77 17.76 -33.68 5.73
C MET A 77 16.75 -33.93 6.85
N LEU A 78 17.18 -33.94 8.10
CA LEU A 78 16.28 -33.99 9.25
C LEU A 78 15.34 -32.78 9.27
N ARG A 79 15.88 -31.56 9.08
CA ARG A 79 15.08 -30.34 8.98
C ARG A 79 14.12 -30.39 7.80
N ALA A 80 14.60 -30.80 6.63
CA ALA A 80 13.78 -30.86 5.43
C ALA A 80 12.62 -31.87 5.58
N ARG A 81 12.86 -33.02 6.23
CA ARG A 81 11.79 -33.99 6.54
C ARG A 81 10.75 -33.44 7.53
N ALA A 82 11.19 -32.71 8.56
CA ALA A 82 10.28 -32.05 9.47
C ALA A 82 9.41 -31.01 8.74
N TRP A 83 10.03 -30.21 7.87
CA TRP A 83 9.30 -29.23 7.07
C TRP A 83 8.28 -29.88 6.13
N VAL A 84 8.63 -30.99 5.47
CA VAL A 84 7.70 -31.71 4.58
C VAL A 84 6.50 -32.23 5.37
N LYS A 85 6.73 -32.78 6.57
CA LYS A 85 5.64 -33.20 7.47
C LYS A 85 4.73 -32.05 7.85
N ASP A 86 5.30 -30.92 8.25
CA ASP A 86 4.54 -29.74 8.62
C ASP A 86 3.77 -29.19 7.42
N TYR A 87 4.38 -29.16 6.23
CA TYR A 87 3.74 -28.73 5.00
C TYR A 87 2.55 -29.64 4.64
N CYS A 88 2.73 -30.97 4.68
CA CYS A 88 1.65 -31.91 4.42
C CYS A 88 0.52 -31.83 5.45
N ALA A 89 0.83 -31.52 6.72
CA ALA A 89 -0.17 -31.38 7.77
C ALA A 89 -1.02 -30.09 7.63
N HIS A 90 -0.41 -28.99 7.15
CA HIS A 90 -1.09 -27.69 7.02
C HIS A 90 -1.64 -27.42 5.62
N SER A 91 -1.20 -28.19 4.62
CA SER A 91 -1.68 -28.03 3.25
C SER A 91 -3.07 -28.63 3.08
N ALA A 92 -4.05 -27.80 2.73
CA ALA A 92 -5.38 -28.26 2.34
C ALA A 92 -5.40 -29.03 1.00
N LYS A 93 -4.27 -29.05 0.27
CA LYS A 93 -4.15 -29.65 -1.06
C LYS A 93 -3.60 -31.07 -1.06
N ILE A 94 -3.05 -31.54 0.07
CA ILE A 94 -2.41 -32.85 0.18
C ILE A 94 -3.21 -33.70 1.14
N THR A 95 -3.63 -34.87 0.70
CA THR A 95 -4.25 -35.86 1.57
C THR A 95 -3.19 -36.57 2.42
N PRO A 96 -3.55 -37.08 3.61
CA PRO A 96 -2.62 -37.86 4.43
C PRO A 96 -2.07 -39.12 3.74
N ALA A 97 -2.79 -39.64 2.73
CA ALA A 97 -2.33 -40.76 1.92
C ALA A 97 -1.18 -40.33 0.98
N GLU A 98 -1.36 -39.21 0.27
CA GLU A 98 -0.33 -38.64 -0.60
C GLU A 98 0.91 -38.21 0.20
N ALA A 99 0.74 -37.68 1.42
CA ALA A 99 1.86 -37.35 2.30
C ALA A 99 2.75 -38.56 2.60
N LYS A 100 2.16 -39.74 2.82
CA LYS A 100 2.91 -40.99 3.03
C LYS A 100 3.61 -41.48 1.75
N GLU A 101 2.97 -41.31 0.60
CA GLU A 101 3.58 -41.60 -0.69
C GLU A 101 4.80 -40.70 -0.93
N TYR A 102 4.69 -39.40 -0.66
CA TYR A 102 5.81 -38.46 -0.75
C TYR A 102 6.97 -38.82 0.19
N GLU A 103 6.69 -39.18 1.44
CA GLU A 103 7.74 -39.63 2.37
C GLU A 103 8.42 -40.93 1.89
N ALA A 104 7.65 -41.86 1.32
CA ALA A 104 8.17 -43.10 0.76
C ALA A 104 9.03 -42.84 -0.50
N GLU A 105 8.63 -41.91 -1.36
CA GLU A 105 9.43 -41.49 -2.51
C GLU A 105 10.74 -40.84 -2.07
N LEU A 106 10.68 -39.95 -1.07
CA LEU A 106 11.87 -39.29 -0.52
C LEU A 106 12.87 -40.31 0.06
N ALA A 107 12.37 -41.34 0.75
CA ALA A 107 13.19 -42.42 1.30
C ALA A 107 13.83 -43.30 0.21
N ASN A 108 13.19 -43.41 -0.96
CA ASN A 108 13.66 -44.21 -2.09
C ASN A 108 14.54 -43.43 -3.08
N LEU A 109 14.91 -42.18 -2.79
CA LEU A 109 15.83 -41.43 -3.64
C LEU A 109 17.26 -41.99 -3.56
N SER A 110 17.95 -42.03 -4.71
CA SER A 110 19.39 -42.32 -4.72
C SER A 110 20.18 -41.22 -3.99
N PRO A 111 21.41 -41.50 -3.49
CA PRO A 111 22.22 -40.50 -2.78
C PRO A 111 22.41 -39.20 -3.56
N LYS A 112 22.61 -39.29 -4.87
CA LYS A 112 22.77 -38.12 -5.75
C LYS A 112 21.48 -37.32 -5.88
N GLN A 113 20.35 -38.00 -6.04
CA GLN A 113 19.03 -37.34 -6.11
C GLN A 113 18.67 -36.68 -4.79
N MET A 114 18.98 -37.31 -3.66
CA MET A 114 18.74 -36.75 -2.33
C MET A 114 19.57 -35.47 -2.09
N LYS A 115 20.85 -35.47 -2.49
CA LYS A 115 21.70 -34.25 -2.43
C LYS A 115 21.15 -33.12 -3.32
N LEU A 116 20.70 -33.43 -4.53
CA LEU A 116 20.09 -32.43 -5.42
C LEU A 116 18.77 -31.89 -4.87
N TRP A 117 17.95 -32.77 -4.30
CA TRP A 117 16.71 -32.38 -3.66
C TRP A 117 16.98 -31.46 -2.46
N LEU A 118 17.96 -31.78 -1.62
CA LEU A 118 18.37 -30.92 -0.49
C LEU A 118 18.84 -29.54 -0.94
N LEU A 119 19.63 -29.47 -2.01
CA LEU A 119 20.09 -28.19 -2.56
C LEU A 119 18.91 -27.34 -3.03
N LYS A 120 17.96 -27.96 -3.73
CA LYS A 120 16.72 -27.28 -4.16
C LYS A 120 15.90 -26.82 -2.96
N PHE A 121 15.72 -27.68 -1.97
CA PHE A 121 14.99 -27.37 -0.75
C PHE A 121 15.58 -26.17 0.00
N GLN A 122 16.90 -26.13 0.18
CA GLN A 122 17.58 -25.01 0.84
C GLN A 122 17.38 -23.70 0.09
N HIS A 123 17.52 -23.73 -1.24
CA HIS A 123 17.30 -22.55 -2.06
C HIS A 123 15.85 -22.03 -1.94
N GLU A 124 14.87 -22.92 -1.96
CA GLU A 124 13.46 -22.55 -1.79
C GLU A 124 13.18 -22.02 -0.38
N GLU A 125 13.76 -22.63 0.65
CA GLU A 125 13.65 -22.16 2.04
C GLU A 125 14.21 -20.74 2.20
N GLU A 126 15.39 -20.46 1.64
CA GLU A 126 15.99 -19.13 1.64
C GLU A 126 15.12 -18.10 0.92
N MET A 127 14.57 -18.46 -0.25
CA MET A 127 13.69 -17.59 -1.01
C MET A 127 12.40 -17.28 -0.24
N ILE A 128 11.81 -18.27 0.43
CA ILE A 128 10.63 -18.08 1.28
C ILE A 128 10.97 -17.16 2.45
N GLN A 129 12.11 -17.35 3.11
CA GLN A 129 12.55 -16.50 4.21
C GLN A 129 12.77 -15.05 3.76
N GLN A 130 13.43 -14.83 2.61
CA GLN A 130 13.60 -13.50 2.04
C GLN A 130 12.26 -12.85 1.71
N GLN A 131 11.33 -13.60 1.12
CA GLN A 131 9.99 -13.08 0.82
C GLN A 131 9.24 -12.69 2.09
N GLN A 132 9.29 -13.52 3.14
CA GLN A 132 8.67 -13.21 4.42
C GLN A 132 9.30 -11.98 5.08
N GLN A 133 10.62 -11.84 5.01
CA GLN A 133 11.32 -10.65 5.51
C GLN A 133 10.89 -9.39 4.74
N MET A 134 10.85 -9.43 3.40
CA MET A 134 10.38 -8.32 2.58
C MET A 134 8.92 -7.95 2.91
N PHE A 135 8.05 -8.95 3.06
CA PHE A 135 6.66 -8.74 3.45
C PHE A 135 6.55 -8.09 4.83
N ASN A 136 7.29 -8.57 5.82
CA ASN A 136 7.29 -8.02 7.17
C ASN A 136 7.79 -6.57 7.20
N ASN A 137 8.86 -6.27 6.46
CA ASN A 137 9.41 -4.92 6.34
C ASN A 137 8.41 -3.97 5.67
N ALA A 138 7.77 -4.40 4.57
CA ALA A 138 6.75 -3.62 3.88
C ALA A 138 5.54 -3.36 4.79
N ARG A 139 5.09 -4.37 5.53
CA ARG A 139 4.00 -4.25 6.50
C ARG A 139 4.33 -3.27 7.63
N GLN A 140 5.55 -3.30 8.15
CA GLN A 140 5.99 -2.36 9.18
C GLN A 140 6.05 -0.92 8.65
N ALA A 141 6.52 -0.74 7.41
CA ALA A 141 6.54 0.58 6.76
C ALA A 141 5.11 1.12 6.55
N ASP A 142 4.18 0.28 6.09
CA ASP A 142 2.78 0.64 5.89
C ASP A 142 2.10 1.03 7.21
N VAL A 143 2.29 0.24 8.27
CA VAL A 143 1.77 0.56 9.61
C VAL A 143 2.37 1.87 10.14
N GLY A 144 3.66 2.12 9.90
CA GLY A 144 4.32 3.37 10.26
C GLY A 144 3.73 4.59 9.53
N GLN A 145 3.48 4.46 8.22
CA GLN A 145 2.86 5.50 7.41
C GLN A 145 1.42 5.77 7.85
N ALA A 146 0.63 4.72 8.10
CA ALA A 146 -0.73 4.84 8.58
C ALA A 146 -0.79 5.54 9.95
N MET A 147 0.13 5.21 10.87
CA MET A 147 0.23 5.91 12.16
C MET A 147 0.63 7.37 12.02
N ALA A 148 1.56 7.69 11.13
CA ALA A 148 1.96 9.07 10.85
C ALA A 148 0.81 9.89 10.28
N LEU A 149 0.08 9.34 9.31
CA LEU A 149 -1.10 9.98 8.71
C LEU A 149 -2.21 10.17 9.74
N HIS A 150 -2.47 9.17 10.59
CA HIS A 150 -3.44 9.29 11.68
C HIS A 150 -3.05 10.39 12.68
N LYS A 151 -1.76 10.52 13.02
CA LYS A 151 -1.26 11.60 13.88
C LYS A 151 -1.46 12.97 13.23
N GLN A 152 -1.11 13.11 11.95
CA GLN A 152 -1.31 14.34 11.21
C GLN A 152 -2.78 14.72 11.15
N MET A 153 -3.67 13.76 10.88
CA MET A 153 -5.12 14.00 10.84
C MET A 153 -5.64 14.44 12.21
N LYS A 154 -5.18 13.82 13.30
CA LYS A 154 -5.55 14.23 14.66
C LYS A 154 -5.07 15.66 14.99
N GLN A 155 -3.88 16.03 14.53
CA GLN A 155 -3.37 17.40 14.67
C GLN A 155 -4.22 18.39 13.88
N SER A 156 -4.53 18.09 12.61
CA SER A 156 -5.38 18.99 11.81
C SER A 156 -6.77 19.19 12.40
N TYR A 157 -7.39 18.16 12.99
CA TYR A 157 -8.66 18.33 13.69
C TYR A 157 -8.53 19.21 14.94
N ALA A 158 -7.43 19.08 15.68
CA ALA A 158 -7.19 19.93 16.84
C ALA A 158 -6.97 21.39 16.43
N ASP A 159 -6.25 21.62 15.34
CA ASP A 159 -5.99 22.96 14.80
C ASP A 159 -7.28 23.60 14.28
N ILE A 160 -8.10 22.88 13.51
CA ILE A 160 -9.41 23.37 13.05
C ILE A 160 -10.30 23.78 14.24
N ASN A 161 -10.40 22.92 15.25
CA ASN A 161 -11.24 23.21 16.41
C ASN A 161 -10.73 24.43 17.21
N LYS A 162 -9.41 24.65 17.24
CA LYS A 162 -8.80 25.83 17.83
C LYS A 162 -9.11 27.08 17.01
N ASP A 163 -8.93 27.03 15.70
CA ASP A 163 -9.19 28.16 14.79
C ASP A 163 -10.67 28.56 14.82
N GLU A 164 -11.60 27.59 14.83
CA GLU A 164 -13.04 27.86 14.99
C GLU A 164 -13.36 28.52 16.33
N THR A 165 -12.70 28.09 17.42
CA THR A 165 -12.89 28.68 18.75
C THR A 165 -12.35 30.12 18.80
N GLU A 166 -11.18 30.37 18.23
CA GLU A 166 -10.58 31.72 18.18
C GLU A 166 -11.39 32.66 17.28
N ALA A 167 -11.90 32.16 16.14
CA ALA A 167 -12.79 32.91 15.27
C ALA A 167 -14.10 33.27 15.99
N ALA A 168 -14.72 32.32 16.70
CA ALA A 168 -15.93 32.56 17.47
C ALA A 168 -15.70 33.60 18.59
N GLN A 169 -14.58 33.54 19.31
CA GLN A 169 -14.24 34.53 20.34
C GLN A 169 -14.04 35.92 19.75
N THR A 170 -13.41 36.02 18.58
CA THR A 170 -13.20 37.29 17.88
C THR A 170 -14.54 37.88 17.43
N GLU A 171 -15.42 37.04 16.89
CA GLU A 171 -16.75 37.46 16.44
C GLU A 171 -17.60 37.94 17.62
N GLU A 172 -17.61 37.20 18.74
CA GLU A 172 -18.29 37.62 19.98
C GLU A 172 -17.78 38.98 20.49
N GLY A 173 -16.47 39.22 20.43
CA GLY A 173 -15.85 40.49 20.81
C GLY A 173 -16.38 41.63 19.95
N SER A 174 -16.41 41.44 18.63
CA SER A 174 -16.90 42.47 17.70
C SER A 174 -18.40 42.76 17.86
N ILE A 175 -19.22 41.73 18.10
CA ILE A 175 -20.65 41.88 18.37
C ILE A 175 -20.88 42.66 19.65
N LYS A 176 -20.16 42.34 20.74
CA LYS A 176 -20.26 43.09 22.01
C LYS A 176 -19.88 44.55 21.84
N GLN A 177 -18.81 44.82 21.10
CA GLN A 177 -18.36 46.19 20.84
C GLN A 177 -19.39 46.97 20.00
N GLN A 178 -19.99 46.33 18.99
CA GLN A 178 -21.05 46.92 18.18
C GLN A 178 -22.30 47.22 19.02
N GLN A 179 -22.68 46.33 19.95
CA GLN A 179 -23.79 46.57 20.87
C GLN A 179 -23.52 47.75 21.81
N GLN A 180 -22.28 47.90 22.30
CA GLN A 180 -21.88 49.05 23.13
C GLN A 180 -22.00 50.37 22.36
N PHE A 181 -21.45 50.45 21.15
CA PHE A 181 -21.59 51.65 20.30
C PHE A 181 -23.05 51.97 19.96
N ALA A 182 -23.87 50.95 19.72
CA ALA A 182 -25.30 51.14 19.47
C ALA A 182 -26.03 51.70 20.70
N GLN A 183 -25.70 51.21 21.90
CA GLN A 183 -26.24 51.75 23.14
C GLN A 183 -25.79 53.19 23.39
N GLU A 184 -24.50 53.49 23.27
CA GLU A 184 -23.97 54.85 23.42
C GLU A 184 -24.63 55.82 22.44
N ARG A 185 -24.71 55.44 21.16
CA ARG A 185 -25.41 56.25 20.15
C ARG A 185 -26.88 56.44 20.49
N SER A 186 -27.55 55.43 21.05
CA SER A 186 -28.95 55.57 21.47
C SER A 186 -29.10 56.57 22.62
N MET A 187 -28.22 56.52 23.63
CA MET A 187 -28.22 57.46 24.75
C MET A 187 -27.92 58.87 24.28
N GLN A 188 -26.95 59.03 23.37
CA GLN A 188 -26.58 60.32 22.82
C GLN A 188 -27.71 60.93 21.99
N LYS A 189 -28.40 60.11 21.19
CA LYS A 189 -29.58 60.54 20.44
C LYS A 189 -30.72 60.99 21.36
N THR A 190 -30.93 60.30 22.49
CA THR A 190 -31.91 60.72 23.49
C THR A 190 -31.50 62.03 24.17
N ALA A 191 -30.23 62.18 24.54
CA ALA A 191 -29.70 63.40 25.13
C ALA A 191 -29.79 64.60 24.16
N ASP A 192 -29.50 64.40 22.87
CA ASP A 192 -29.63 65.41 21.83
C ASP A 192 -31.10 65.82 21.61
N GLN A 193 -32.03 64.85 21.67
CA GLN A 193 -33.47 65.12 21.59
C GLN A 193 -33.96 65.92 22.80
N ASP A 194 -33.53 65.58 24.01
CA ASP A 194 -33.87 66.32 25.22
C ASP A 194 -33.25 67.73 25.20
N ALA A 195 -32.01 67.88 24.74
CA ALA A 195 -31.36 69.18 24.59
C ALA A 195 -32.10 70.06 23.55
N ALA A 196 -32.49 69.50 22.41
CA ALA A 196 -33.26 70.21 21.39
C ALA A 196 -34.67 70.59 21.89
N ALA A 197 -35.33 69.71 22.66
CA ALA A 197 -36.61 70.01 23.27
C ALA A 197 -36.50 71.12 24.33
N THR A 198 -35.41 71.13 25.10
CA THR A 198 -35.11 72.18 26.09
C THR A 198 -34.78 73.50 25.42
N ASP A 199 -34.02 73.51 24.32
CA ASP A 199 -33.71 74.72 23.53
C ASP A 199 -34.99 75.31 22.90
N MET A 200 -35.89 74.48 22.36
CA MET A 200 -37.22 74.95 21.90
C MET A 200 -38.08 75.54 23.02
N LEU A 201 -37.95 75.05 24.26
CA LEU A 201 -38.71 75.55 25.40
C LEU A 201 -38.10 76.81 26.03
N THR A 202 -36.80 77.03 25.82
CA THR A 202 -36.04 78.15 26.42
C THR A 202 -35.88 79.34 25.47
N GLN A 203 -36.19 79.19 24.17
CA GLN A 203 -36.26 80.35 23.27
C GLN A 203 -37.45 81.26 23.63
N PRO A 204 -37.19 82.50 24.09
CA PRO A 204 -38.25 83.46 24.32
C PRO A 204 -38.63 84.07 22.96
N PHE A 205 -39.80 83.71 22.44
CA PHE A 205 -40.54 84.45 21.40
C PHE A 205 -39.67 85.40 20.53
N GLY A 206 -39.01 84.87 19.49
CA GLY A 206 -38.23 85.70 18.60
C GLY A 206 -37.85 85.02 17.29
N GLY A 207 -38.40 85.50 16.18
CA GLY A 207 -37.77 85.33 14.86
C GLY A 207 -38.60 84.63 13.80
N TYR A 208 -39.53 85.37 13.20
CA TYR A 208 -40.06 85.10 11.87
C TYR A 208 -38.95 85.37 10.83
N GLY A 209 -38.67 84.42 9.92
CA GLY A 209 -37.80 84.59 8.75
C GLY A 209 -36.52 83.73 8.82
N GLY A 210 -36.05 83.06 7.76
CA GLY A 210 -36.44 83.15 6.36
C GLY A 210 -35.76 82.06 5.52
N TYR A 211 -36.20 82.03 4.27
CA TYR A 211 -35.69 81.25 3.16
C TYR A 211 -34.20 81.49 2.83
N GLY A 212 -33.51 80.44 2.39
CA GLY A 212 -32.21 80.47 1.71
C GLY A 212 -31.18 79.56 2.39
N GLY A 213 -30.39 78.72 1.71
CA GLY A 213 -30.14 78.57 0.28
C GLY A 213 -29.17 77.39 0.04
N TYR A 214 -29.01 77.08 -1.23
CA TYR A 214 -28.20 76.02 -1.83
C TYR A 214 -26.72 76.01 -1.38
N GLY A 215 -26.11 74.82 -1.30
CA GLY A 215 -24.66 74.66 -1.10
C GLY A 215 -24.16 73.24 -1.40
N TYR A 216 -23.70 73.03 -2.64
CA TYR A 216 -22.96 71.87 -3.15
C TYR A 216 -21.65 71.62 -2.38
N GLY A 217 -21.25 70.34 -2.20
CA GLY A 217 -19.91 69.92 -1.79
C GLY A 217 -19.98 68.60 -1.00
N GLY A 218 -19.72 67.43 -1.58
CA GLY A 218 -18.41 66.99 -2.07
C GLY A 218 -18.03 65.75 -1.27
N VAL A 219 -18.41 64.56 -1.76
CA VAL A 219 -18.12 63.28 -1.09
C VAL A 219 -16.65 62.94 -1.31
N HIS A 220 -15.82 63.12 -0.29
CA HIS A 220 -14.45 62.61 -0.28
C HIS A 220 -14.45 61.21 0.33
N PHE A 221 -14.25 60.18 -0.51
CA PHE A 221 -13.92 58.84 -0.06
C PHE A 221 -12.43 58.81 0.28
N HIS A 222 -12.10 58.62 1.56
CA HIS A 222 -10.77 58.16 1.98
C HIS A 222 -10.87 56.67 2.28
N PHE A 223 -10.18 55.86 1.49
CA PHE A 223 -9.84 54.49 1.82
C PHE A 223 -8.49 54.51 2.56
N HIS A 224 -8.45 53.93 3.75
CA HIS A 224 -7.24 53.48 4.41
C HIS A 224 -7.42 52.02 4.81
#